data_AF-A0A1X7N715-F1
#
_entry.id   AF-A0A1X7N715-F1
#
_cell.length_a   1.000
_cell.length_b   1.000
_cell.length_c   1.000
_cell.angle_alpha   90.00
_cell.angle_beta   90.00
_cell.angle_gamma   90.00
#
_symmetry.space_group_name_H-M   'P 1'
#
loop_
_entity.id
_entity.type
_entity.pdbx_description
1 polymer ?
#
loop_
_entity_poly.entity_id
_entity_poly.type
_entity_poly.pdbx_seq_one_letter_code
_entity_poly.pdbx_strand_id
1 'polypeptide(L)'
;MDYSHIDEFEQFLKKEIQPAAKDIEKLEDKNRKHIQKLVYTNLVDRFDTMVDSSVLSNCREQSFSDDALKSATSPVTEAELITLLMQGDEIQDALTIRLQEGLRNSVLRERHSQKFRRLVGVLAPNSGADTPIPRVNISTGAIVEKFKIQDKQVPHSIVGYADWLYSRRNSIVHGAGTNRYLENDRRQIKKIFKVELKATFRITVGSITNAAKFYKEIIDILKSEE
;
A
#
# COMPACT_ATOMS: atom_id res chain seq x y z
N MET A 1 -9.67 14.90 -6.54
CA MET A 1 -8.67 13.88 -6.18
C MET A 1 -7.80 13.56 -7.40
N ASP A 2 -6.52 13.31 -7.18
CA ASP A 2 -5.54 12.92 -8.19
C ASP A 2 -5.36 11.40 -8.19
N TYR A 3 -5.62 10.76 -9.34
CA TYR A 3 -5.53 9.31 -9.56
C TYR A 3 -4.35 8.90 -10.45
N SER A 4 -3.46 9.82 -10.85
CA SER A 4 -2.36 9.57 -11.79
C SER A 4 -1.47 8.40 -11.39
N HIS A 5 -1.07 8.31 -10.13
CA HIS A 5 -0.24 7.20 -9.64
C HIS A 5 -0.99 5.86 -9.57
N ILE A 6 -2.32 5.91 -9.38
CA ILE A 6 -3.17 4.72 -9.43
C ILE A 6 -3.27 4.22 -10.88
N ASP A 7 -3.40 5.14 -11.86
CA ASP A 7 -3.37 4.82 -13.29
C ASP A 7 -2.03 4.21 -13.73
N GLU A 8 -0.92 4.81 -13.31
CA GLU A 8 0.43 4.30 -13.59
C GLU A 8 0.60 2.88 -13.07
N PHE A 9 0.17 2.62 -11.83
CA PHE A 9 0.24 1.30 -11.25
C PHE A 9 -0.71 0.31 -11.94
N GLU A 10 -1.90 0.74 -12.37
CA GLU A 10 -2.81 -0.08 -13.17
C GLU A 10 -2.17 -0.50 -14.50
N GLN A 11 -1.53 0.44 -15.19
CA GLN A 11 -0.82 0.16 -16.43
C GLN A 11 0.34 -0.82 -16.20
N PHE A 12 1.08 -0.66 -15.11
CA PHE A 12 2.13 -1.59 -14.71
C PHE A 12 1.59 -3.02 -14.49
N LEU A 13 0.45 -3.18 -13.81
CA LEU A 13 -0.17 -4.49 -13.62
C LEU A 13 -0.50 -5.16 -14.97
N LYS A 14 -1.08 -4.40 -15.90
CA LYS A 14 -1.51 -4.87 -17.22
C LYS A 14 -0.34 -5.18 -18.16
N LYS A 15 0.64 -4.27 -18.24
CA LYS A 15 1.72 -4.31 -19.24
C LYS A 15 2.93 -5.12 -18.79
N GLU A 16 3.23 -5.14 -17.50
CA GLU A 16 4.46 -5.77 -16.99
C GLU A 16 4.13 -7.06 -16.20
N ILE A 17 3.22 -7.00 -15.22
CA ILE A 17 3.03 -8.10 -14.26
C ILE A 17 2.26 -9.27 -14.86
N GLN A 18 1.15 -9.02 -15.56
CA GLN A 18 0.36 -10.10 -16.17
C GLN A 18 1.14 -10.90 -17.22
N PRO A 19 1.90 -10.27 -18.15
CA PRO A 19 2.78 -10.99 -19.06
C PRO A 19 3.90 -11.74 -18.31
N ALA A 20 4.57 -11.08 -17.35
CA ALA A 20 5.64 -11.71 -16.60
C ALA A 20 5.20 -12.98 -15.86
N ALA A 21 3.99 -12.99 -15.28
CA ALA A 21 3.45 -14.18 -14.62
C ALA A 21 3.33 -15.37 -15.58
N LYS A 22 2.89 -15.14 -16.83
CA LYS A 22 2.78 -16.18 -17.88
C LYS A 22 4.15 -16.69 -18.34
N ASP A 23 5.13 -15.80 -18.46
CA ASP A 23 6.46 -16.19 -18.93
C ASP A 23 7.26 -16.94 -17.86
N ILE A 24 7.08 -16.59 -16.58
CA ILE A 24 7.69 -17.32 -15.46
C ILE A 24 7.29 -18.80 -15.46
N GLU A 25 6.05 -19.14 -15.83
CA GLU A 25 5.59 -20.54 -15.88
C GLU A 25 6.40 -21.39 -16.87
N LYS A 26 6.98 -20.78 -17.91
CA LYS A 26 7.77 -21.45 -18.94
C LYS A 26 9.24 -21.66 -18.52
N LEU A 27 9.68 -21.08 -17.41
CA LEU A 27 11.07 -21.14 -16.97
C LEU A 27 11.41 -22.42 -16.21
N GLU A 28 12.66 -22.85 -16.29
CA GLU A 28 13.21 -23.95 -15.49
C GLU A 28 13.21 -23.63 -13.98
N ASP A 29 13.12 -24.67 -13.15
CA ASP A 29 12.78 -24.60 -11.73
C ASP A 29 13.74 -23.75 -10.88
N LYS A 30 15.04 -23.75 -11.23
CA LYS A 30 16.08 -22.98 -10.51
C LYS A 30 15.94 -21.47 -10.77
N ASN A 31 15.78 -21.07 -12.03
CA ASN A 31 15.62 -19.66 -12.42
C ASN A 31 14.24 -19.14 -12.02
N ARG A 32 13.21 -19.99 -12.14
CA ARG A 32 11.82 -19.64 -11.82
C ARG A 32 11.66 -19.09 -10.40
N LYS A 33 12.25 -19.75 -9.40
CA LYS A 33 12.12 -19.34 -7.98
C LYS A 33 12.72 -17.96 -7.71
N HIS A 34 13.84 -17.63 -8.36
CA HIS A 34 14.48 -16.33 -8.20
C HIS A 34 13.66 -15.23 -8.87
N ILE A 35 13.25 -15.44 -10.12
CA ILE A 35 12.43 -14.48 -10.87
C ILE A 35 11.05 -14.27 -10.20
N GLN A 36 10.44 -15.32 -9.65
CA GLN A 36 9.20 -15.21 -8.87
C GLN A 36 9.33 -14.24 -7.70
N LYS A 37 10.43 -14.31 -6.95
CA LYS A 37 10.68 -13.39 -5.83
C LYS A 37 10.89 -11.97 -6.34
N LEU A 38 11.66 -11.78 -7.41
CA LEU A 38 11.89 -10.45 -7.99
C LEU A 38 10.60 -9.79 -8.46
N VAL A 39 9.78 -10.51 -9.23
CA VAL A 39 8.50 -9.99 -9.73
C VAL A 39 7.52 -9.74 -8.59
N TYR A 40 7.45 -10.63 -7.59
CA TYR A 40 6.62 -10.41 -6.40
C TYR A 40 7.06 -9.17 -5.62
N THR A 41 8.36 -9.01 -5.36
CA THR A 41 8.89 -7.85 -4.64
C THR A 41 8.62 -6.57 -5.41
N ASN A 42 8.91 -6.52 -6.71
CA ASN A 42 8.64 -5.34 -7.56
C ASN A 42 7.14 -4.99 -7.57
N LEU A 43 6.26 -5.98 -7.67
CA LEU A 43 4.81 -5.79 -7.61
C LEU A 43 4.38 -5.08 -6.31
N VAL A 44 4.82 -5.61 -5.17
CA VAL A 44 4.45 -5.09 -3.85
C VAL A 44 5.10 -3.72 -3.60
N ASP A 45 6.32 -3.49 -4.10
CA ASP A 45 7.05 -2.22 -3.96
C ASP A 45 6.40 -1.09 -4.73
N ARG A 46 5.98 -1.36 -5.97
CA ARG A 46 5.25 -0.37 -6.76
C ARG A 46 3.88 -0.07 -6.17
N PHE A 47 3.24 -1.04 -5.52
CA PHE A 47 2.01 -0.75 -4.77
C PHE A 47 2.27 0.18 -3.57
N ASP A 48 3.30 -0.09 -2.77
CA ASP A 48 3.65 0.78 -1.63
C ASP A 48 4.05 2.19 -2.09
N THR A 49 4.79 2.28 -3.21
CA THR A 49 5.14 3.57 -3.84
C THR A 49 3.91 4.29 -4.35
N MET A 50 2.97 3.58 -5.00
CA MET A 50 1.70 4.17 -5.43
C MET A 50 0.92 4.72 -4.24
N VAL A 51 0.87 4.01 -3.11
CA VAL A 51 0.21 4.49 -1.90
C VAL A 51 0.87 5.78 -1.41
N ASP A 52 2.20 5.80 -1.28
CA ASP A 52 2.94 6.96 -0.78
C ASP A 52 2.80 8.17 -1.70
N SER A 53 2.94 7.98 -3.01
CA SER A 53 2.76 9.04 -4.00
C SER A 53 1.32 9.55 -4.01
N SER A 54 0.32 8.67 -3.93
CA SER A 54 -1.09 9.08 -3.91
C SER A 54 -1.44 9.91 -2.66
N VAL A 55 -0.86 9.57 -1.50
CA VAL A 55 -0.98 10.39 -0.28
C VAL A 55 -0.40 11.79 -0.49
N LEU A 56 0.76 11.90 -1.14
CA LEU A 56 1.41 13.19 -1.38
C LEU A 56 0.71 14.05 -2.45
N SER A 57 0.24 13.43 -3.53
CA SER A 57 -0.47 14.15 -4.60
C SER A 57 -1.85 14.64 -4.15
N ASN A 58 -2.47 13.93 -3.20
CA ASN A 58 -3.73 14.33 -2.59
C ASN A 58 -3.55 15.09 -1.26
N CYS A 59 -2.36 15.65 -0.97
CA CYS A 59 -2.05 16.27 0.33
C CYS A 59 -2.96 17.41 0.79
N ARG A 60 -3.74 18.00 -0.13
CA ARG A 60 -4.70 19.08 0.13
C ARG A 60 -6.07 18.59 0.58
N GLU A 61 -6.35 17.28 0.49
CA GLU A 61 -7.58 16.71 1.03
C GLU A 61 -7.60 16.87 2.55
N GLN A 62 -8.75 17.24 3.11
CA GLN A 62 -8.88 17.72 4.50
C GLN A 62 -8.21 16.79 5.52
N SER A 63 -8.45 15.48 5.42
CA SER A 63 -7.87 14.52 6.35
C SER A 63 -6.34 14.51 6.30
N PHE A 64 -5.75 14.67 5.11
CA PHE A 64 -4.30 14.71 4.95
C PHE A 64 -3.71 16.05 5.37
N SER A 65 -4.39 17.16 5.08
CA SER A 65 -3.95 18.47 5.58
C SER A 65 -3.96 18.53 7.10
N ASP A 66 -5.00 17.97 7.74
CA ASP A 66 -5.08 17.88 9.19
C ASP A 66 -3.91 17.06 9.76
N ASP A 67 -3.59 15.93 9.13
CA ASP A 67 -2.46 15.10 9.53
C ASP A 67 -1.11 15.80 9.36
N ALA A 68 -0.92 16.52 8.25
CA ALA A 68 0.30 17.29 7.98
C ALA A 68 0.52 18.40 9.02
N LEU A 69 -0.58 19.03 9.46
CA LEU A 69 -0.55 20.17 10.38
C LEU A 69 -0.59 19.76 11.86
N LYS A 70 -0.87 18.50 12.22
CA LYS A 70 -0.84 18.02 13.62
C LYS A 70 0.48 18.27 14.33
N SER A 71 1.60 18.25 13.61
CA SER A 71 2.93 18.58 14.15
C SER A 71 3.30 20.06 14.04
N ALA A 72 2.49 20.89 13.38
CA ALA A 72 2.68 22.32 13.26
C ALA A 72 2.14 23.03 14.52
N THR A 73 2.75 22.73 15.68
CA THR A 73 2.44 23.39 16.96
C THR A 73 3.21 24.70 17.13
N SER A 74 4.10 25.03 16.20
CA SER A 74 4.89 26.26 16.25
C SER A 74 4.03 27.47 15.84
N PRO A 75 4.05 28.57 16.60
CA PRO A 75 3.39 29.79 16.19
C PRO A 75 3.97 30.27 14.85
N VAL A 76 3.10 30.57 13.89
CA VAL A 76 3.50 31.17 12.61
C VAL A 76 3.98 32.59 12.88
N THR A 77 5.23 32.90 12.54
CA THR A 77 5.75 34.26 12.68
C THR A 77 5.22 35.16 11.56
N GLU A 78 5.07 36.44 11.86
CA GLU A 78 4.66 37.44 10.86
C GLU A 78 5.63 37.49 9.67
N ALA A 79 6.93 37.25 9.92
CA ALA A 79 7.95 37.16 8.89
C ALA A 79 7.73 35.96 7.95
N GLU A 80 7.34 34.79 8.48
CA GLU A 80 7.01 33.61 7.66
C GLU A 80 5.75 33.86 6.83
N LEU A 81 4.75 34.52 7.41
CA LEU A 81 3.51 34.87 6.72
C LEU A 81 3.77 35.86 5.58
N ILE A 82 4.55 36.91 5.83
CA ILE A 82 4.96 37.89 4.81
C ILE A 82 5.81 37.21 3.72
N THR A 83 6.75 36.33 4.09
CA THR A 83 7.55 35.57 3.10
C THR A 83 6.64 34.73 2.20
N LEU A 84 5.63 34.07 2.77
CA LEU A 84 4.67 33.27 2.02
C LEU A 84 3.79 34.14 1.10
N LEU A 85 3.36 35.32 1.56
CA LEU A 85 2.56 36.28 0.78
C LEU A 85 3.37 36.99 -0.31
N MET A 86 4.68 37.16 -0.12
CA MET A 86 5.59 37.71 -1.13
C MET A 86 5.82 36.75 -2.30
N GLN A 87 5.58 35.45 -2.13
CA GLN A 87 5.59 34.44 -3.20
C GLN A 87 4.30 34.47 -4.03
N GLY A 88 3.75 35.65 -4.31
CA GLY A 88 2.36 35.87 -4.76
C GLY A 88 1.83 34.95 -5.88
N ASP A 89 2.69 34.53 -6.82
CA ASP A 89 2.31 33.65 -7.93
C ASP A 89 2.55 32.15 -7.63
N GLU A 90 3.37 31.81 -6.63
CA GLU A 90 3.81 30.45 -6.27
C GLU A 90 3.32 29.97 -4.90
N ILE A 91 2.47 30.75 -4.22
CA ILE A 91 2.00 30.47 -2.85
C ILE A 91 1.35 29.07 -2.73
N GLN A 92 0.68 28.63 -3.80
CA GLN A 92 0.04 27.32 -3.88
C GLN A 92 1.06 26.19 -3.90
N ASP A 93 2.17 26.35 -4.61
CA ASP A 93 3.24 25.35 -4.68
C ASP A 93 4.02 25.30 -3.36
N ALA A 94 4.29 26.46 -2.77
CA ALA A 94 4.89 26.56 -1.44
C ALA A 94 4.05 25.85 -0.37
N LEU A 95 2.72 26.06 -0.39
CA LEU A 95 1.79 25.35 0.50
C LEU A 95 1.78 23.83 0.26
N THR A 96 1.75 23.40 -1.01
CA THR A 96 1.82 21.97 -1.37
C THR A 96 3.10 21.33 -0.81
N ILE A 97 4.26 21.98 -1.00
CA ILE A 97 5.55 21.48 -0.49
C ILE A 97 5.49 21.31 1.03
N ARG A 98 4.97 22.31 1.76
CA ARG A 98 4.85 22.25 3.23
C ARG A 98 3.92 21.13 3.69
N LEU A 99 2.76 20.95 3.05
CA LEU A 99 1.85 19.86 3.37
C LEU A 99 2.50 18.49 3.10
N GLN A 100 3.18 18.33 1.96
CA GLN A 100 3.90 17.10 1.64
C GLN A 100 5.02 16.81 2.64
N GLU A 101 5.78 17.82 3.09
CA GLU A 101 6.77 17.65 4.15
C GLU A 101 6.15 17.22 5.48
N GLY A 102 5.00 17.78 5.84
CA GLY A 102 4.23 17.36 7.01
C GLY A 102 3.82 15.89 6.91
N LEU A 103 3.31 15.45 5.76
CA LEU A 103 2.93 14.06 5.50
C LEU A 103 4.13 13.09 5.49
N ARG A 104 5.27 13.50 4.91
CA ARG A 104 6.52 12.73 4.95
C ARG A 104 6.99 12.46 6.37
N ASN A 105 6.76 13.41 7.28
CA ASN A 105 7.18 13.32 8.67
C ASN A 105 6.12 12.69 9.60
N SER A 106 4.90 12.50 9.11
CA SER A 106 3.79 11.90 9.85
C SER A 106 3.34 10.59 9.18
N VAL A 107 2.38 10.67 8.25
CA VAL A 107 1.73 9.53 7.58
C VAL A 107 2.73 8.57 6.94
N LEU A 108 3.71 9.07 6.17
CA LEU A 108 4.62 8.20 5.43
C LEU A 108 5.67 7.48 6.32
N ARG A 109 5.80 7.87 7.59
CA ARG A 109 6.62 7.13 8.57
C ARG A 109 5.88 5.94 9.17
N GLU A 110 4.57 5.87 8.97
CA GLU A 110 3.77 4.80 9.52
C GLU A 110 3.96 3.49 8.75
N ARG A 111 3.50 2.39 9.36
CA ARG A 111 3.48 1.09 8.72
C ARG A 111 2.57 1.12 7.49
N HIS A 112 2.91 0.34 6.47
CA HIS A 112 2.15 0.16 5.23
C HIS A 112 0.63 0.09 5.43
N SER A 113 0.13 -0.77 6.34
CA SER A 113 -1.31 -0.84 6.67
C SER A 113 -1.94 0.48 7.08
N GLN A 114 -1.25 1.33 7.83
CA GLN A 114 -1.81 2.62 8.25
C GLN A 114 -1.79 3.63 7.10
N LYS A 115 -0.69 3.70 6.33
CA LYS A 115 -0.60 4.52 5.11
C LYS A 115 -1.76 4.19 4.16
N PHE A 116 -1.92 2.89 3.87
CA PHE A 116 -2.97 2.43 2.97
C PHE A 116 -4.38 2.64 3.53
N ARG A 117 -4.59 2.44 4.83
CA ARG A 117 -5.88 2.74 5.48
C ARG A 117 -6.26 4.21 5.33
N ARG A 118 -5.32 5.14 5.54
CA ARG A 118 -5.59 6.58 5.39
C ARG A 118 -5.93 6.92 3.94
N LEU A 119 -5.20 6.37 2.98
CA LEU A 119 -5.49 6.54 1.55
C LEU A 119 -6.91 6.09 1.19
N VAL A 120 -7.29 4.88 1.62
CA VAL A 120 -8.65 4.35 1.42
C VAL A 120 -9.69 5.24 2.08
N GLY A 121 -9.43 5.74 3.30
CA GLY A 121 -10.36 6.62 4.01
C GLY A 121 -10.58 7.97 3.32
N VAL A 122 -9.64 8.41 2.47
CA VAL A 122 -9.76 9.65 1.69
C VAL A 122 -10.37 9.39 0.32
N LEU A 123 -9.87 8.40 -0.42
CA LEU A 123 -10.26 8.17 -1.81
C LEU A 123 -11.51 7.29 -1.98
N ALA A 124 -11.83 6.48 -0.96
CA ALA A 124 -12.97 5.56 -1.00
C ALA A 124 -13.61 5.39 0.39
N PRO A 125 -14.04 6.48 1.05
CA PRO A 125 -14.56 6.47 2.42
C PRO A 125 -15.75 5.51 2.61
N ASN A 126 -16.56 5.28 1.58
CA ASN A 126 -17.76 4.44 1.68
C ASN A 126 -17.50 2.97 1.27
N SER A 127 -16.29 2.66 0.81
CA SER A 127 -15.95 1.31 0.34
C SER A 127 -15.96 0.26 1.45
N GLY A 128 -15.86 0.66 2.71
CA GLY A 128 -15.65 -0.22 3.86
C GLY A 128 -14.35 -1.01 3.79
N ALA A 129 -13.36 -0.56 3.02
CA ALA A 129 -12.09 -1.27 2.85
C ALA A 129 -11.14 -1.14 4.06
N ASP A 130 -11.37 -0.16 4.92
CA ASP A 130 -10.69 0.00 6.21
C ASP A 130 -11.24 -0.92 7.32
N THR A 131 -12.42 -1.52 7.10
CA THR A 131 -13.10 -2.37 8.07
C THR A 131 -12.36 -3.70 8.30
N PRO A 132 -12.47 -4.31 9.51
CA PRO A 132 -11.89 -5.61 9.79
C PRO A 132 -12.68 -6.79 9.17
N ILE A 133 -13.64 -6.51 8.28
CA ILE A 133 -14.51 -7.53 7.69
C ILE A 133 -13.68 -8.45 6.77
N PRO A 134 -13.83 -9.79 6.87
CA PRO A 134 -13.19 -10.72 5.95
C PRO A 134 -13.78 -10.59 4.54
N ARG A 135 -12.98 -10.01 3.63
CA ARG A 135 -13.36 -9.69 2.25
C ARG A 135 -12.42 -10.27 1.22
N VAL A 136 -11.17 -10.55 1.56
CA VAL A 136 -10.16 -11.03 0.61
C VAL A 136 -10.06 -12.56 0.62
N ASN A 137 -10.45 -13.21 -0.47
CA ASN A 137 -10.21 -14.63 -0.68
C ASN A 137 -8.75 -14.87 -1.11
N ILE A 138 -7.93 -15.39 -0.20
CA ILE A 138 -6.49 -15.61 -0.40
C ILE A 138 -6.18 -16.54 -1.58
N SER A 139 -7.05 -17.53 -1.84
CA SER A 139 -6.83 -18.52 -2.89
C SER A 139 -6.93 -17.93 -4.30
N THR A 140 -7.66 -16.83 -4.46
CA THR A 140 -7.88 -16.17 -5.75
C THR A 140 -7.35 -14.74 -5.79
N GLY A 141 -7.16 -14.09 -4.64
CA GLY A 141 -6.92 -12.65 -4.53
C GLY A 141 -8.16 -11.78 -4.66
N ALA A 142 -9.35 -12.37 -4.86
CA ALA A 142 -10.58 -11.61 -5.05
C ALA A 142 -11.09 -10.97 -3.74
N ILE A 143 -11.64 -9.78 -3.85
CA ILE A 143 -12.36 -9.01 -2.85
C ILE A 143 -13.84 -9.24 -3.05
N VAL A 144 -14.50 -9.76 -2.02
CA VAL A 144 -15.94 -9.98 -1.97
C VAL A 144 -16.56 -9.15 -0.84
N GLU A 145 -17.88 -9.09 -0.77
CA GLU A 145 -18.58 -8.36 0.30
C GLU A 145 -18.28 -8.93 1.68
N LYS A 146 -18.33 -10.27 1.80
CA LYS A 146 -18.00 -11.00 3.02
C LYS A 146 -17.81 -12.48 2.70
N PHE A 147 -16.93 -13.16 3.42
CA PHE A 147 -16.88 -14.62 3.36
C PHE A 147 -16.45 -15.27 4.69
N LYS A 148 -16.61 -16.60 4.77
CA LYS A 148 -16.18 -17.39 5.93
C LYS A 148 -14.69 -17.72 5.82
N ILE A 149 -13.92 -17.30 6.83
CA ILE A 149 -12.48 -17.54 6.94
C ILE A 149 -12.20 -19.05 6.91
N GLN A 150 -11.30 -19.46 6.00
CA GLN A 150 -10.82 -20.84 5.90
C GLN A 150 -9.42 -20.99 6.50
N ASP A 151 -8.52 -20.04 6.25
CA ASP A 151 -7.17 -20.02 6.79
C ASP A 151 -7.03 -18.93 7.86
N LYS A 152 -6.85 -19.32 9.13
CA LYS A 152 -6.70 -18.35 10.23
C LYS A 152 -5.29 -17.75 10.35
N GLN A 153 -4.37 -18.11 9.46
CA GLN A 153 -2.96 -17.71 9.50
C GLN A 153 -2.61 -16.59 8.52
N VAL A 154 -3.60 -16.00 7.87
CA VAL A 154 -3.46 -14.87 6.96
C VAL A 154 -4.59 -13.86 7.21
N PRO A 155 -4.34 -12.54 7.22
CA PRO A 155 -5.41 -11.56 7.34
C PRO A 155 -6.37 -11.59 6.15
N HIS A 156 -7.66 -11.46 6.41
CA HIS A 156 -8.71 -11.52 5.37
C HIS A 156 -9.40 -10.16 5.13
N SER A 157 -9.09 -9.13 5.91
CA SER A 157 -9.51 -7.76 5.60
C SER A 157 -8.63 -7.18 4.49
N ILE A 158 -9.12 -6.18 3.78
CA ILE A 158 -8.41 -5.55 2.66
C ILE A 158 -7.07 -4.96 3.12
N VAL A 159 -7.09 -4.08 4.12
CA VAL A 159 -5.87 -3.48 4.69
C VAL A 159 -4.94 -4.54 5.29
N GLY A 160 -5.50 -5.56 5.95
CA GLY A 160 -4.71 -6.63 6.56
C GLY A 160 -4.00 -7.50 5.53
N TYR A 161 -4.68 -7.83 4.44
CA TYR A 161 -4.10 -8.61 3.35
C TYR A 161 -2.98 -7.83 2.66
N ALA A 162 -3.18 -6.54 2.37
CA ALA A 162 -2.13 -5.67 1.83
C ALA A 162 -0.87 -5.64 2.72
N ASP A 163 -1.05 -5.48 4.04
CA ASP A 163 0.05 -5.50 5.01
C ASP A 163 0.76 -6.85 5.08
N TRP A 164 0.01 -7.94 4.93
CA TRP A 164 0.58 -9.28 4.83
C TRP A 164 1.40 -9.47 3.54
N LEU A 165 0.91 -8.96 2.40
CA LEU A 165 1.68 -8.95 1.14
C LEU A 165 3.01 -8.21 1.32
N TYR A 166 2.97 -7.05 1.97
CA TYR A 166 4.13 -6.21 2.29
C TYR A 166 5.12 -6.92 3.23
N SER A 167 4.64 -7.59 4.29
CA SER A 167 5.53 -8.35 5.18
C SER A 167 6.22 -9.54 4.49
N ARG A 168 5.57 -10.20 3.52
CA ARG A 168 6.26 -11.21 2.68
C ARG A 168 7.36 -10.58 1.85
N ARG A 169 7.12 -9.41 1.25
CA ARG A 169 8.15 -8.64 0.54
C ARG A 169 9.32 -8.30 1.45
N ASN A 170 9.06 -7.73 2.63
CA ASN A 170 10.14 -7.34 3.56
C ASN A 170 11.01 -8.53 3.96
N SER A 171 10.39 -9.69 4.14
CA SER A 171 11.09 -10.92 4.46
C SER A 171 11.98 -11.40 3.31
N ILE A 172 11.60 -11.19 2.05
CA ILE A 172 12.44 -11.51 0.89
C ILE A 172 13.65 -10.57 0.83
N VAL A 173 13.41 -9.27 1.03
CA VAL A 173 14.44 -8.22 0.90
C VAL A 173 15.43 -8.22 2.07
N HIS A 174 14.93 -8.38 3.29
CA HIS A 174 15.72 -8.23 4.52
C HIS A 174 15.98 -9.55 5.25
N GLY A 175 15.32 -10.65 4.89
CA GLY A 175 15.41 -11.94 5.59
C GLY A 175 16.57 -12.84 5.17
N ALA A 176 17.64 -12.28 4.59
CA ALA A 176 18.85 -13.00 4.19
C ALA A 176 18.58 -14.26 3.34
N GLY A 177 17.56 -14.21 2.46
CA GLY A 177 17.19 -15.32 1.59
C GLY A 177 16.33 -16.42 2.25
N THR A 178 16.09 -16.35 3.56
CA THR A 178 15.15 -17.24 4.26
C THR A 178 13.73 -16.76 4.00
N ASN A 179 12.83 -17.63 3.53
CA ASN A 179 11.41 -17.28 3.39
C ASN A 179 10.69 -17.30 4.76
N ARG A 180 11.27 -16.63 5.76
CA ARG A 180 10.78 -16.54 7.13
C ARG A 180 10.31 -15.12 7.39
N TYR A 181 9.16 -14.97 8.02
CA TYR A 181 8.68 -13.64 8.38
C TYR A 181 9.62 -13.00 9.40
N LEU A 182 9.88 -11.70 9.23
CA LEU A 182 10.58 -10.91 10.23
C LEU A 182 9.77 -10.92 11.54
N GLU A 183 10.47 -11.01 12.67
CA GLU A 183 9.84 -11.13 13.97
C GLU A 183 8.97 -9.91 14.30
N ASN A 184 9.43 -8.71 13.94
CA ASN A 184 8.65 -7.48 14.08
C ASN A 184 7.33 -7.55 13.27
N ASP A 185 7.38 -7.99 12.01
CA ASP A 185 6.20 -8.11 11.16
C ASP A 185 5.18 -9.10 11.74
N ARG A 186 5.64 -10.25 12.24
CA ARG A 186 4.76 -11.23 12.89
C ARG A 186 4.06 -10.65 14.11
N ARG A 187 4.80 -9.92 14.97
CA ARG A 187 4.24 -9.27 16.16
C ARG A 187 3.21 -8.21 15.80
N GLN A 188 3.51 -7.37 14.80
CA GLN A 188 2.59 -6.32 14.35
C GLN A 188 1.31 -6.90 13.75
N ILE A 189 1.42 -7.90 12.86
CA ILE A 189 0.24 -8.53 12.25
C ILE A 189 -0.61 -9.25 13.30
N LYS A 190 0.01 -9.95 14.27
CA LYS A 190 -0.71 -10.54 15.40
C LYS A 190 -1.41 -9.48 16.26
N LYS A 191 -0.74 -8.35 16.53
CA LYS A 191 -1.30 -7.25 17.34
C LYS A 191 -2.49 -6.59 16.66
N ILE A 192 -2.34 -6.21 15.39
CA ILE A 192 -3.29 -5.37 14.64
C ILE A 192 -4.45 -6.20 14.08
N PHE A 193 -4.16 -7.34 13.45
CA PHE A 193 -5.15 -8.14 12.73
C PHE A 193 -5.58 -9.42 13.47
N LYS A 194 -5.00 -9.70 14.65
CA LYS A 194 -5.30 -10.90 15.47
C LYS A 194 -5.05 -12.21 14.73
N VAL A 195 -4.06 -12.23 13.84
CA VAL A 195 -3.67 -13.38 13.03
C VAL A 195 -2.31 -13.91 13.45
N GLU A 196 -2.20 -15.23 13.65
CA GLU A 196 -0.92 -15.90 13.90
C GLU A 196 -0.34 -16.42 12.58
N LEU A 197 0.62 -15.67 12.03
CA LEU A 197 1.31 -16.07 10.80
C LEU A 197 2.13 -17.36 11.01
N LYS A 198 2.12 -18.22 9.98
CA LYS A 198 3.13 -19.28 9.82
C LYS A 198 4.53 -18.68 9.93
N ALA A 199 5.50 -19.46 10.41
CA ALA A 199 6.89 -19.01 10.50
C ALA A 199 7.50 -18.77 9.11
N THR A 200 7.12 -19.59 8.12
CA THR A 200 7.63 -19.55 6.75
C THR A 200 6.52 -19.33 5.73
N PHE A 201 6.91 -18.91 4.53
CA PHE A 201 6.04 -18.81 3.37
C PHE A 201 6.76 -19.26 2.10
N ARG A 202 6.01 -19.33 1.00
CA ARG A 202 6.56 -19.57 -0.34
C ARG A 202 5.96 -18.55 -1.29
N ILE A 203 6.78 -18.06 -2.22
CA ILE A 203 6.33 -17.29 -3.36
C ILE A 203 6.22 -18.26 -4.55
N THR A 204 5.05 -18.31 -5.14
CA THR A 204 4.71 -19.07 -6.35
C THR A 204 4.19 -18.12 -7.42
N VAL A 205 4.03 -18.59 -8.66
CA VAL A 205 3.31 -17.82 -9.68
C VAL A 205 1.91 -17.44 -9.18
N GLY A 206 1.21 -18.39 -8.55
CA GLY A 206 -0.07 -18.15 -7.87
C GLY A 206 -0.04 -17.01 -6.84
N SER A 207 1.09 -16.81 -6.15
CA SER A 207 1.23 -15.69 -5.21
C SER A 207 1.26 -14.34 -5.92
N ILE A 208 1.87 -14.28 -7.11
CA ILE A 208 1.96 -13.07 -7.95
C ILE A 208 0.60 -12.81 -8.59
N THR A 209 -0.05 -13.83 -9.16
CA THR A 209 -1.36 -13.67 -9.81
C THR A 209 -2.43 -13.24 -8.82
N ASN A 210 -2.45 -13.81 -7.62
CA ASN A 210 -3.43 -13.44 -6.59
C ASN A 210 -3.16 -12.04 -6.04
N ALA A 211 -1.89 -11.66 -5.87
CA ALA A 211 -1.55 -10.29 -5.47
C ALA A 211 -1.93 -9.27 -6.56
N ALA A 212 -1.63 -9.57 -7.83
CA ALA A 212 -1.99 -8.71 -8.95
C ALA A 212 -3.52 -8.55 -9.11
N LYS A 213 -4.28 -9.64 -8.94
CA LYS A 213 -5.75 -9.58 -8.94
C LYS A 213 -6.28 -8.75 -7.77
N PHE A 214 -5.80 -9.01 -6.56
CA PHE A 214 -6.14 -8.22 -5.38
C PHE A 214 -5.89 -6.74 -5.63
N TYR A 215 -4.68 -6.38 -6.08
CA TYR A 215 -4.32 -4.99 -6.35
C TYR A 215 -5.15 -4.34 -7.46
N LYS A 216 -5.54 -5.10 -8.49
CA LYS A 216 -6.46 -4.60 -9.50
C LYS A 216 -7.84 -4.26 -8.91
N GLU A 217 -8.38 -5.12 -8.05
CA GLU A 217 -9.66 -4.83 -7.39
C GLU A 217 -9.55 -3.69 -6.36
N ILE A 218 -8.38 -3.49 -5.75
CA ILE A 218 -8.11 -2.28 -4.94
C ILE A 218 -8.15 -1.02 -5.79
N ILE A 219 -7.56 -1.03 -6.98
CA ILE A 219 -7.63 0.11 -7.91
C ILE A 219 -9.09 0.42 -8.25
N ASP A 220 -9.88 -0.62 -8.53
CA ASP A 220 -11.29 -0.45 -8.87
C ASP A 220 -12.07 0.14 -7.67
N ILE A 221 -11.76 -0.26 -6.43
CA ILE A 221 -12.32 0.34 -5.21
C ILE A 221 -11.92 1.81 -5.07
N LEU A 222 -10.63 2.13 -5.23
CA LEU A 222 -10.12 3.50 -5.07
C LEU A 222 -10.70 4.47 -6.11
N LYS A 223 -11.09 3.95 -7.29
CA LYS A 223 -11.72 4.72 -8.36
C LYS A 223 -13.25 4.63 -8.39
N SER A 224 -13.87 3.81 -7.54
CA SER A 224 -15.32 3.57 -7.62
C SER A 224 -16.20 4.77 -7.21
N GLU A 225 -15.59 5.81 -6.64
CA GLU A 225 -16.26 7.06 -6.26
C GLU A 225 -16.00 8.22 -7.25
N GLU A 226 -15.47 7.94 -8.44
CA GLU A 226 -15.52 8.85 -9.63
C GLU A 226 -16.95 8.94 -10.21
#